data_AF-A0A2W6ABF8-F1
#
_entry.id   AF-A0A2W6ABF8-F1
#
_cell.length_a   1.000
_cell.length_b   1.000
_cell.length_c   1.000
_cell.angle_alpha   90.00
_cell.angle_beta   90.00
_cell.angle_gamma   90.00
#
_symmetry.space_group_name_H-M   'P 1'
#
loop_
_entity.id
_entity.type
_entity.pdbx_description
1 polymer ?
#
loop_
_entity_poly.entity_id
_entity_poly.type
_entity_poly.pdbx_seq_one_letter_code
_entity_poly.pdbx_strand_id
1 'polypeptide(L)'
;MDRRIFGLENEYGVTCTLRGQRRLSPDEVARYLFRRVVSWGRSSNVFLENGARLYLDVGSHPEYATPECDSISDLVIHDKAGERI
;
A
#
# COMPACT_ATOMS: atom_id res chain seq x y z
N MET A 1 9.53 -24.38 17.62
CA MET A 1 9.63 -23.99 16.19
C MET A 1 9.86 -22.49 16.22
N ASP A 2 11.12 -22.07 16.32
CA ASP A 2 11.43 -20.81 17.05
C ASP A 2 11.70 -19.61 16.14
N ARG A 3 11.77 -19.78 14.82
CA ARG A 3 11.89 -18.69 13.83
C ARG A 3 11.12 -19.04 12.56
N ARG A 4 10.30 -18.12 12.07
CA ARG A 4 9.46 -18.25 10.87
C ARG A 4 9.42 -16.89 10.17
N ILE A 5 9.29 -16.91 8.85
CA ILE A 5 9.04 -15.70 8.06
C ILE A 5 7.54 -15.37 8.06
N PHE A 6 7.22 -14.11 8.28
CA PHE A 6 5.89 -13.53 8.26
C PHE A 6 5.84 -12.39 7.24
N GLY A 7 4.65 -12.16 6.70
CA GLY A 7 4.32 -11.00 5.88
C GLY A 7 2.83 -10.70 6.00
N LEU A 8 2.48 -9.44 5.80
CA LEU A 8 1.09 -8.97 5.73
C LEU A 8 0.85 -8.26 4.41
N GLU A 9 -0.35 -8.43 3.87
CA GLU A 9 -0.84 -7.74 2.69
C GLU A 9 -2.08 -6.94 3.11
N ASN A 10 -2.00 -5.62 2.98
CA ASN A 10 -3.08 -4.71 3.37
C ASN A 10 -3.65 -4.01 2.15
N GLU A 11 -4.97 -4.18 1.94
CA GLU A 11 -5.74 -3.40 0.97
C GLU A 11 -6.41 -2.21 1.64
N TYR A 12 -6.28 -1.03 1.03
CA TYR A 12 -6.89 0.19 1.54
C TYR A 12 -8.09 0.63 0.70
N GLY A 13 -9.23 0.80 1.38
CA GLY A 13 -10.39 1.46 0.80
C GLY A 13 -10.16 2.95 0.63
N VAL A 14 -10.32 3.47 -0.59
CA VAL A 14 -10.15 4.90 -0.89
C VAL A 14 -11.46 5.54 -1.37
N THR A 15 -11.75 6.74 -0.87
CA THR A 15 -12.88 7.55 -1.32
C THR A 15 -12.51 9.03 -1.27
N CYS A 16 -12.92 9.80 -2.28
CA CYS A 16 -12.75 11.24 -2.31
C CYS A 16 -14.11 11.92 -2.18
N THR A 17 -14.30 12.62 -1.06
CA THR A 17 -15.51 13.40 -0.79
C THR A 17 -15.17 14.88 -0.66
N LEU A 18 -16.05 15.74 -1.18
CA LEU A 18 -15.97 17.19 -1.01
C LEU A 18 -17.36 17.71 -0.68
N ARG A 19 -17.49 18.37 0.48
CA ARG A 19 -18.78 18.85 1.02
C ARG A 19 -19.82 17.71 1.14
N GLY A 20 -19.39 16.54 1.62
CA GLY A 20 -20.26 15.39 1.86
C GLY A 20 -20.69 14.60 0.61
N GLN A 21 -20.23 15.00 -0.58
CA GLN A 21 -20.53 14.30 -1.83
C GLN A 21 -19.29 13.64 -2.42
N ARG A 22 -19.43 12.42 -2.94
CA ARG A 22 -18.36 11.74 -3.69
C ARG A 22 -18.04 12.54 -4.95
N ARG A 23 -16.76 12.84 -5.16
CA ARG A 23 -16.31 13.63 -6.31
C ARG A 23 -15.64 12.82 -7.40
N LEU A 24 -14.92 11.78 -7.00
CA LEU A 24 -14.17 10.92 -7.90
C LEU A 24 -14.59 9.47 -7.66
N SER A 25 -14.55 8.67 -8.71
CA SER A 25 -14.61 7.20 -8.59
C SER A 25 -13.37 6.68 -7.84
N PRO A 26 -13.45 5.51 -7.18
CA PRO A 26 -12.29 4.91 -6.52
C PRO A 26 -11.07 4.79 -7.43
N ASP A 27 -11.28 4.41 -8.69
CA ASP A 27 -10.25 4.28 -9.72
C ASP A 27 -9.56 5.62 -10.05
N GLU A 28 -10.32 6.72 -10.15
CA GLU A 28 -9.74 8.07 -10.33
C GLU A 28 -8.92 8.50 -9.12
N VAL A 29 -9.37 8.19 -7.90
CA VAL A 29 -8.63 8.49 -6.65
C VAL A 29 -7.35 7.67 -6.59
N ALA A 30 -7.43 6.38 -6.87
CA ALA A 30 -6.30 5.46 -6.87
C ALA A 30 -5.23 5.90 -7.87
N ARG A 31 -5.62 6.17 -9.12
CA ARG A 31 -4.70 6.73 -10.13
C ARG A 31 -4.12 8.05 -9.67
N TYR A 32 -4.93 8.94 -9.09
CA TYR A 32 -4.45 10.23 -8.58
C TYR A 32 -3.31 10.05 -7.57
N LEU A 33 -3.51 9.18 -6.57
CA LEU A 33 -2.53 8.90 -5.52
C LEU A 33 -1.24 8.28 -6.09
N PHE A 34 -1.38 7.34 -7.02
CA PHE A 34 -0.23 6.62 -7.60
C PHE A 34 0.50 7.37 -8.71
N ARG A 35 0.05 8.55 -9.15
CA ARG A 35 0.75 9.30 -10.21
C ARG A 35 2.22 9.55 -9.90
N ARG A 36 2.57 9.82 -8.64
CA ARG A 36 3.98 9.95 -8.25
C ARG A 36 4.71 8.62 -8.35
N VAL A 37 4.14 7.55 -7.81
CA VAL A 37 4.69 6.18 -7.89
C VAL A 37 5.00 5.78 -9.33
N VAL A 38 4.03 5.97 -10.23
CA VAL A 38 4.19 5.67 -11.66
C VAL A 38 5.27 6.57 -12.29
N SER A 39 5.36 7.84 -11.92
CA SER A 39 6.31 8.78 -12.52
C SER A 39 7.78 8.41 -12.26
N TRP A 40 8.11 7.89 -11.08
CA TRP A 40 9.49 7.48 -10.76
C TRP A 40 9.73 5.97 -10.95
N GLY A 41 8.74 5.13 -10.62
CA GLY A 41 8.85 3.68 -10.69
C GLY A 41 8.48 3.07 -12.04
N ARG A 42 7.96 3.87 -12.98
CA ARG A 42 7.46 3.45 -14.31
C ARG A 42 6.38 2.36 -14.27
N SER A 43 5.82 2.10 -13.09
CA SER A 43 4.89 1.04 -12.78
C SER A 43 4.02 1.48 -11.61
N SER A 44 2.77 1.01 -11.57
CA SER A 44 1.91 1.12 -10.39
C SER A 44 2.17 0.01 -9.38
N ASN A 45 3.27 -0.72 -9.54
CA ASN A 45 3.72 -1.81 -8.68
C ASN A 45 5.24 -1.70 -8.52
N VAL A 46 5.68 -1.34 -7.32
CA VAL A 46 7.07 -1.03 -7.01
C VAL A 46 7.47 -1.66 -5.67
N PHE A 47 8.78 -1.84 -5.49
CA PHE A 47 9.37 -2.10 -4.19
C PHE A 47 9.92 -0.80 -3.61
N LEU A 48 9.70 -0.60 -2.32
CA LEU A 48 10.19 0.55 -1.56
C LEU A 48 11.54 0.24 -0.92
N GLU A 49 12.25 1.28 -0.49
CA GLU A 49 13.57 1.14 0.15
C GLU A 49 13.54 0.30 1.44
N ASN A 50 12.40 0.27 2.13
CA ASN A 50 12.20 -0.55 3.34
C ASN A 50 11.89 -2.03 3.02
N GLY A 51 11.96 -2.45 1.74
CA GLY A 51 11.70 -3.81 1.27
C GLY A 51 10.22 -4.14 1.06
N ALA A 52 9.29 -3.25 1.44
CA ALA A 52 7.86 -3.45 1.20
C ALA A 52 7.51 -3.33 -0.29
N ARG A 53 6.41 -3.95 -0.68
CA ARG A 53 5.82 -3.79 -2.02
C ARG A 53 4.62 -2.86 -1.92
N LEU A 54 4.59 -1.84 -2.78
CA LEU A 54 3.48 -0.90 -2.90
C LEU A 54 2.89 -1.00 -4.31
N TYR A 55 1.60 -1.29 -4.42
CA TYR A 55 0.98 -1.45 -5.72
C TYR A 55 -0.51 -1.07 -5.77
N LEU A 56 -1.02 -0.89 -6.99
CA LEU A 56 -2.45 -0.88 -7.26
C LEU A 56 -2.89 -2.27 -7.72
N ASP A 57 -3.87 -2.84 -7.03
CA ASP A 57 -4.51 -4.09 -7.45
C ASP A 57 -5.59 -3.88 -8.53
N VAL A 58 -6.04 -4.97 -9.14
CA VAL A 58 -7.17 -5.04 -10.09
C VAL A 58 -8.41 -4.33 -9.54
N GLY A 59 -8.65 -4.39 -8.22
CA GLY A 59 -9.74 -3.67 -7.55
C GLY A 59 -9.59 -2.15 -7.49
N SER A 60 -8.47 -1.58 -7.98
CA SER A 60 -8.06 -0.18 -7.78
C SER A 60 -7.81 0.18 -6.31
N HIS A 61 -7.54 -0.81 -5.45
CA HIS A 61 -7.08 -0.57 -4.09
C HIS A 61 -5.58 -0.30 -4.08
N PRO A 62 -5.12 0.75 -3.39
CA PRO A 62 -3.76 0.82 -2.89
C PRO A 62 -3.50 -0.37 -1.99
N GLU A 63 -2.42 -1.11 -2.26
CA GLU A 63 -1.99 -2.24 -1.48
C GLU A 63 -0.54 -2.07 -1.02
N TYR A 64 -0.33 -2.36 0.26
CA TYR A 64 0.98 -2.40 0.88
C TYR A 64 1.23 -3.79 1.44
N ALA A 65 2.24 -4.47 0.90
CA ALA A 65 2.74 -5.72 1.45
C ALA A 65 4.03 -5.45 2.23
N THR A 66 4.07 -5.87 3.50
CA THR A 66 5.26 -5.71 4.34
C THR A 66 6.46 -6.45 3.74
N PRO A 67 7.72 -6.05 4.03
CA PRO A 67 8.84 -6.95 3.81
C PRO A 67 8.69 -8.21 4.66
N GLU A 68 9.47 -9.22 4.33
CA GLU A 68 9.61 -10.43 5.13
C GLU A 68 10.16 -10.09 6.52
N CYS A 69 9.40 -10.40 7.55
CA CYS A 69 9.78 -10.20 8.94
C CYS A 69 9.93 -11.56 9.63
N ASP A 70 10.88 -11.70 10.55
CA ASP A 70 11.07 -12.94 11.32
C ASP A 70 10.65 -12.81 12.79
N SER A 71 10.22 -11.62 13.19
CA SER A 71 9.62 -11.31 14.49
C SER A 71 8.25 -10.62 14.30
N ILE A 72 7.33 -10.87 15.22
CA ILE A 72 6.00 -10.23 15.20
C ILE A 72 6.11 -8.72 15.45
N SER A 73 7.06 -8.29 16.26
CA SER A 73 7.30 -6.87 16.53
C SER A 73 7.70 -6.13 15.26
N ASP A 74 8.62 -6.67 14.47
CA ASP A 74 9.05 -6.07 13.20
C ASP A 74 7.90 -6.06 12.19
N LEU A 75 7.12 -7.15 12.14
CA LEU A 75 5.95 -7.23 11.28
C LEU A 75 4.96 -6.09 11.57
N VAL A 76 4.65 -5.84 12.84
CA VAL A 76 3.74 -4.75 13.26
C VAL A 76 4.35 -3.38 12.97
N ILE A 77 5.66 -3.20 13.13
CA ILE A 77 6.35 -1.94 12.79
C ILE A 77 6.22 -1.67 11.29
N HIS A 78 6.46 -2.68 10.45
CA HIS A 78 6.35 -2.55 9.00
C HIS A 78 4.91 -2.36 8.52
N ASP A 79 3.94 -3.03 9.13
CA ASP A 79 2.50 -2.82 8.91
C ASP A 79 2.11 -1.35 9.17
N LYS A 80 2.49 -0.83 10.35
CA LYS A 80 2.20 0.55 10.74
C LYS A 80 2.97 1.56 9.90
N ALA A 81 4.15 1.20 9.37
CA ALA A 81 4.85 2.03 8.39
C ALA A 81 4.05 2.18 7.09
N GLY A 82 3.35 1.13 6.65
CA GLY A 82 2.44 1.17 5.50
C GLY A 82 1.34 2.23 5.63
N GLU A 83 0.77 2.39 6.82
CA GLU A 83 -0.25 3.43 7.08
C GLU A 83 0.30 4.87 7.03
N ARG A 84 1.62 5.05 7.04
CA ARG A 84 2.28 6.38 7.05
C ARG A 84 2.79 6.81 5.68
N ILE A 85 2.80 5.91 4.71
CA ILE A 85 3.24 6.14 3.33
C ILE A 85 2.05 6.64 2.51
#